data_AF-A0A3N5RI12-F1
#
_entry.id   AF-A0A3N5RI12-F1
#
_cell.length_a   1.000
_cell.length_b   1.000
_cell.length_c   1.000
_cell.angle_alpha   90.00
_cell.angle_beta   90.00
_cell.angle_gamma   90.00
#
_symmetry.space_group_name_H-M   'P 1'
#
loop_
_entity.id
_entity.type
_entity.pdbx_description
1 polymer ?
#
loop_
_entity_poly.entity_id
_entity_poly.type
_entity_poly.pdbx_seq_one_letter_code
_entity_poly.pdbx_strand_id
1 'polypeptide(L)'
;MKILYEDEHLLVVDKPAGLPVLPDGWAKDAPYLVKMLEEKYGNPSTRGATPYRAEPQSGQRIFIVHRLDKITSGVMVFAREAEAHRLLSLQFEGHQAEKTYHALVEGNPKWEEKTARHPLRANVGHKHRTMVDDRNGKPSETRFRVIKRYPESALVEAKPMTGRTHQIRVHAYALGHPLVEDFLYGAQDRYGIARPMLHAQSLSFT
;
A
#
# COMPACT_ATOMS: atom_id res chain seq x y z
N MET A 1 9.33 -2.83 -14.55
CA MET A 1 8.07 -2.97 -13.79
C MET A 1 7.08 -3.75 -14.64
N LYS A 2 6.35 -4.70 -14.06
CA LYS A 2 5.38 -5.53 -14.78
C LYS A 2 4.02 -4.83 -14.84
N ILE A 3 3.42 -4.82 -16.04
CA ILE A 3 2.03 -4.40 -16.24
C ILE A 3 1.15 -5.65 -16.07
N LEU A 4 0.15 -5.55 -15.21
CA LEU A 4 -0.79 -6.63 -14.91
C LEU A 4 -2.06 -6.53 -15.78
N TYR A 5 -2.50 -5.29 -16.05
CA TYR A 5 -3.66 -4.99 -16.89
C TYR A 5 -3.53 -3.58 -17.46
N GLU A 6 -4.02 -3.39 -18.68
CA GLU A 6 -4.03 -2.09 -19.35
C GLU A 6 -5.22 -2.03 -20.33
N ASP A 7 -6.04 -0.99 -20.22
CA ASP A 7 -7.08 -0.64 -21.19
C ASP A 7 -7.13 0.89 -21.40
N GLU A 8 -8.20 1.41 -22.01
CA GLU A 8 -8.39 2.85 -22.25
C GLU A 8 -8.52 3.67 -20.95
N HIS A 9 -9.10 3.08 -19.90
CA HIS A 9 -9.50 3.76 -18.67
C HIS A 9 -8.51 3.52 -17.52
N LEU A 10 -7.84 2.38 -17.51
CA LEU A 10 -7.12 1.80 -16.38
C LEU A 10 -5.71 1.35 -16.74
N LEU A 11 -4.83 1.45 -15.75
CA LEU A 11 -3.51 0.85 -15.77
C LEU A 11 -3.26 0.17 -14.43
N VAL A 12 -3.00 -1.14 -14.45
CA VAL A 12 -2.68 -1.93 -13.25
C VAL A 12 -1.25 -2.45 -13.36
N VAL A 13 -0.48 -2.25 -12.30
CA VAL A 13 0.94 -2.60 -12.26
C VAL A 13 1.27 -3.46 -11.05
N ASP A 14 2.30 -4.27 -11.17
CA ASP A 14 2.97 -4.89 -10.02
C ASP A 14 4.11 -3.97 -9.58
N LYS A 15 3.85 -3.18 -8.53
CA LYS A 15 4.82 -2.22 -8.01
C LYS A 15 5.95 -2.97 -7.30
N PRO A 16 7.23 -2.76 -7.69
CA PRO A 16 8.36 -3.29 -6.91
C PRO A 16 8.45 -2.60 -5.55
N ALA A 17 8.95 -3.29 -4.53
CA ALA A 17 9.32 -2.63 -3.28
C ALA A 17 10.58 -1.77 -3.45
N GLY A 18 10.73 -0.78 -2.58
CA GLY A 18 11.79 0.23 -2.64
C GLY A 18 11.42 1.43 -3.52
N LEU A 19 10.48 1.27 -4.46
CA LEU A 19 10.02 2.35 -5.33
C LEU A 19 8.87 3.13 -4.66
N PRO A 20 9.05 4.42 -4.36
CA PRO A 20 7.97 5.26 -3.86
C PRO A 20 6.97 5.57 -4.97
N VAL A 21 5.70 5.77 -4.60
CA VAL A 21 4.64 6.11 -5.58
C VAL A 21 4.78 7.55 -6.09
N LEU A 22 5.03 8.46 -5.16
CA LEU A 22 5.22 9.90 -5.36
C LEU A 22 6.64 10.30 -4.92
N PRO A 23 7.16 11.46 -5.35
CA PRO A 23 8.49 11.91 -4.93
C PRO A 23 8.56 12.03 -3.41
N ASP A 24 9.65 11.55 -2.82
CA ASP A 24 9.99 11.90 -1.44
C ASP A 24 10.68 13.27 -1.44
N GLY A 25 10.22 14.19 -0.59
CA GLY A 25 10.70 15.59 -0.58
C GLY A 25 12.20 15.78 -0.30
N TRP A 26 12.92 14.70 -0.05
CA TRP A 26 14.34 14.64 0.28
C TRP A 26 15.23 14.36 -0.94
N ALA A 27 14.72 13.67 -1.97
CA ALA A 27 15.48 13.29 -3.16
C ALA A 27 14.67 13.62 -4.42
N LYS A 28 14.74 14.89 -4.87
CA LYS A 28 13.94 15.42 -5.99
C LYS A 28 14.10 14.64 -7.29
N ASP A 29 15.27 14.03 -7.51
CA ASP A 29 15.60 13.28 -8.72
C ASP A 29 15.42 11.76 -8.59
N ALA A 30 15.05 11.26 -7.40
CA ALA A 30 14.85 9.84 -7.21
C ALA A 30 13.68 9.33 -8.06
N PRO A 31 13.79 8.12 -8.65
CA PRO A 31 12.70 7.56 -9.43
C PRO A 31 11.49 7.28 -8.53
N TYR A 32 10.32 7.67 -9.01
CA TYR A 32 9.04 7.33 -8.40
C TYR A 32 8.08 6.82 -9.47
N LEU A 33 7.16 5.97 -9.05
CA LEU A 33 6.31 5.19 -9.93
C LEU A 33 5.54 6.05 -10.93
N VAL A 34 4.93 7.15 -10.46
CA VAL A 34 4.09 8.01 -11.29
C VAL A 34 4.90 8.66 -12.42
N LYS A 35 6.10 9.18 -12.15
CA LYS A 35 6.98 9.73 -13.19
C LYS A 35 7.34 8.70 -14.25
N MET A 36 7.67 7.48 -13.83
CA MET A 36 7.97 6.40 -14.79
C MET A 36 6.77 6.05 -15.67
N LEU A 37 5.55 6.12 -15.11
CA LEU A 37 4.32 5.87 -15.86
C LEU A 37 3.97 7.04 -16.78
N GLU A 38 4.14 8.28 -16.33
CA GLU A 38 3.96 9.49 -17.16
C GLU A 38 5.00 9.59 -18.28
N GLU A 39 6.23 9.12 -18.07
CA GLU A 39 7.24 9.07 -19.12
C GLU A 39 6.86 8.07 -20.23
N LYS A 40 6.25 6.95 -19.86
CA LYS A 40 5.86 5.86 -20.76
C LYS A 40 4.50 6.07 -21.43
N TYR A 41 3.52 6.58 -20.69
CA TYR A 41 2.11 6.68 -21.10
C TYR A 41 1.57 8.11 -21.11
N GLY A 42 2.31 9.06 -20.54
CA GLY A 42 1.90 10.45 -20.49
C GLY A 42 2.04 11.14 -21.84
N ASN A 43 1.25 12.19 -22.05
CA ASN A 43 1.43 13.07 -23.20
C ASN A 43 2.76 13.83 -23.06
N PRO A 44 3.63 13.88 -24.09
CA PRO A 44 4.85 14.68 -24.09
C PRO A 44 4.64 16.15 -23.68
N SER A 45 3.46 16.72 -23.94
CA SER A 45 3.11 18.11 -23.58
C SER A 45 2.89 18.35 -22.09
N THR A 46 2.71 17.31 -21.26
CA THR A 46 2.45 17.43 -19.82
C THR A 46 3.65 17.04 -18.94
N ARG A 47 4.80 16.70 -19.53
CA ARG A 47 6.02 16.33 -18.79
C ARG A 47 6.51 17.51 -17.93
N GLY A 48 6.53 17.34 -16.60
CA GLY A 48 7.05 18.33 -15.65
C GLY A 48 5.99 19.18 -14.92
N ALA A 49 4.70 18.98 -15.22
CA ALA A 49 3.62 19.60 -14.45
C ALA A 49 3.56 18.99 -13.04
N THR A 50 3.51 19.83 -12.00
CA THR A 50 3.27 19.34 -10.64
C THR A 50 1.87 18.69 -10.57
N PRO A 51 1.73 17.49 -9.95
CA PRO A 51 0.51 16.68 -10.03
C PRO A 51 -0.74 17.37 -9.50
N TYR A 52 -0.60 18.46 -8.75
CA TYR A 52 -1.68 19.18 -8.08
C TYR A 52 -2.17 20.46 -8.78
N ARG A 53 -1.50 20.96 -9.84
CA ARG A 53 -1.74 22.35 -10.32
C ARG A 53 -1.91 22.58 -11.83
N ALA A 54 -1.82 21.57 -12.68
CA ALA A 54 -2.09 21.78 -14.12
C ALA A 54 -3.56 21.52 -14.49
N GLU A 55 -4.16 22.50 -15.17
CA GLU A 55 -5.43 22.39 -15.87
C GLU A 55 -5.43 21.22 -16.88
N PRO A 56 -6.59 20.60 -17.14
CA PRO A 56 -6.70 19.44 -18.02
C PRO A 56 -6.51 19.86 -19.48
N GLN A 57 -5.29 19.76 -20.01
CA GLN A 57 -5.07 19.78 -21.45
C GLN A 57 -4.80 18.37 -21.97
N SER A 58 -5.77 17.84 -22.72
CA SER A 58 -5.75 16.80 -23.77
C SER A 58 -4.57 15.81 -23.86
N GLY A 59 -4.12 15.27 -22.73
CA GLY A 59 -3.11 14.22 -22.66
C GLY A 59 -3.52 13.13 -21.68
N GLN A 60 -3.21 11.87 -22.00
CA GLN A 60 -3.38 10.75 -21.06
C GLN A 60 -2.57 11.06 -19.80
N ARG A 61 -3.29 11.36 -18.70
CA ARG A 61 -2.72 11.68 -17.40
C ARG A 61 -2.88 10.46 -16.52
N ILE A 62 -1.83 10.09 -15.80
CA ILE A 62 -1.88 8.96 -14.86
C ILE A 62 -2.40 9.49 -13.53
N PHE A 63 -3.61 9.11 -13.16
CA PHE A 63 -4.25 9.52 -11.92
C PHE A 63 -4.06 8.48 -10.82
N ILE A 64 -3.63 8.95 -9.65
CA ILE A 64 -3.42 8.12 -8.47
C ILE A 64 -4.75 7.96 -7.73
N VAL A 65 -5.20 6.73 -7.59
CA VAL A 65 -6.42 6.37 -6.85
C VAL A 65 -6.08 5.96 -5.42
N HIS A 66 -4.99 5.21 -5.23
CA HIS A 66 -4.54 4.73 -3.94
C HIS A 66 -3.01 4.58 -3.90
N ARG A 67 -2.48 4.23 -2.74
CA ARG A 67 -1.04 4.13 -2.52
C ARG A 67 -0.65 2.86 -1.77
N LEU A 68 0.49 2.32 -2.16
CA LEU A 68 1.28 1.39 -1.36
C LEU A 68 2.47 2.13 -0.73
N ASP A 69 2.92 1.67 0.44
CA ASP A 69 4.15 2.17 1.04
C ASP A 69 5.35 1.88 0.14
N LYS A 70 6.41 2.71 0.24
CA LYS A 70 7.64 2.58 -0.57
C LYS A 70 8.19 1.15 -0.55
N ILE A 71 8.23 0.53 0.62
CA ILE A 71 8.79 -0.81 0.87
C ILE A 71 7.80 -1.95 0.67
N THR A 72 6.54 -1.66 0.33
CA THR A 72 5.51 -2.67 0.02
C THR A 72 5.48 -2.91 -1.49
N SER A 73 5.37 -4.16 -1.91
CA SER A 73 5.25 -4.57 -3.31
C SER A 73 3.81 -4.95 -3.67
N GLY A 74 3.51 -5.09 -4.96
CA GLY A 74 2.29 -5.73 -5.44
C GLY A 74 1.34 -4.82 -6.22
N VAL A 75 0.11 -5.27 -6.36
CA VAL A 75 -0.89 -4.67 -7.26
C VAL A 75 -1.23 -3.22 -6.90
N MET A 76 -1.22 -2.36 -7.92
CA MET A 76 -1.68 -0.98 -7.82
C MET A 76 -2.43 -0.58 -9.08
N VAL A 77 -3.55 0.11 -8.94
CA VAL A 77 -4.37 0.61 -10.07
C VAL A 77 -4.23 2.12 -10.18
N PHE A 78 -4.19 2.59 -11.42
CA PHE A 78 -4.23 3.97 -11.83
C PHE A 78 -5.36 4.16 -12.82
N ALA A 79 -5.96 5.35 -12.78
CA ALA A 79 -6.86 5.78 -13.85
C ALA A 79 -6.07 6.54 -14.92
N ARG A 80 -6.50 6.42 -16.18
CA ARG A 80 -5.92 7.10 -17.35
C ARG A 80 -6.72 8.32 -17.80
N GLU A 81 -7.91 8.49 -17.22
CA GLU A 81 -8.82 9.60 -17.48
C GLU A 81 -9.53 10.07 -16.19
N ALA A 82 -10.09 11.27 -16.24
CA ALA A 82 -10.68 11.91 -15.07
C ALA A 82 -11.94 11.21 -14.55
N GLU A 83 -12.76 10.63 -15.43
CA GLU A 83 -13.99 9.94 -15.02
C GLU A 83 -13.68 8.62 -14.32
N ALA A 84 -12.79 7.79 -14.88
CA ALA A 84 -12.29 6.60 -14.22
C ALA A 84 -11.63 6.92 -12.86
N HIS A 85 -10.89 8.04 -12.77
CA HIS A 85 -10.32 8.50 -11.50
C HIS A 85 -11.41 8.80 -10.48
N ARG A 86 -12.43 9.56 -10.86
CA ARG A 86 -13.58 9.91 -10.00
C ARG A 86 -14.31 8.66 -9.49
N LEU A 87 -14.65 7.73 -10.38
CA LEU A 87 -15.38 6.51 -10.04
C LEU A 87 -14.58 5.61 -9.11
N LEU A 88 -13.29 5.41 -9.39
CA LEU A 88 -12.43 4.62 -8.52
C LEU A 88 -12.20 5.29 -7.16
N SER A 89 -11.98 6.60 -7.12
CA SER A 89 -11.84 7.34 -5.87
C SER A 89 -13.05 7.14 -4.96
N LEU A 90 -14.27 7.23 -5.50
CA LEU A 90 -15.51 6.98 -4.74
C LEU A 90 -15.56 5.55 -4.17
N GLN A 91 -15.14 4.54 -4.93
CA GLN A 91 -15.11 3.15 -4.46
C GLN A 91 -14.08 2.93 -3.33
N PHE A 92 -12.90 3.55 -3.44
CA PHE A 92 -11.87 3.45 -2.39
C PHE A 92 -12.27 4.20 -1.11
N GLU A 93 -12.87 5.38 -1.26
CA GLU A 93 -13.42 6.19 -0.17
C GLU A 93 -14.58 5.46 0.53
N GLY A 94 -15.48 4.87 -0.25
CA GLY A 94 -16.61 4.07 0.22
C GLY A 94 -16.24 2.65 0.70
N HIS A 95 -14.96 2.29 0.71
CA HIS A 95 -14.45 0.96 1.11
C HIS A 95 -15.05 -0.21 0.32
N GLN A 96 -15.43 0.03 -0.94
CA GLN A 96 -15.97 -0.97 -1.86
C GLN A 96 -14.86 -1.77 -2.55
N ALA A 97 -13.66 -1.18 -2.69
CA ALA A 97 -12.50 -1.88 -3.21
C ALA A 97 -11.93 -2.89 -2.21
N GLU A 98 -11.94 -4.17 -2.57
CA GLU A 98 -11.37 -5.25 -1.77
C GLU A 98 -9.87 -5.37 -2.03
N LYS A 99 -9.08 -5.32 -0.96
CA LYS A 99 -7.62 -5.46 -1.04
C LYS A 99 -7.20 -6.70 -0.25
N THR A 100 -6.44 -7.58 -0.89
CA THR A 100 -5.87 -8.75 -0.24
C THR A 100 -4.35 -8.65 -0.27
N TYR A 101 -3.75 -8.81 0.90
CA TYR A 101 -2.31 -8.83 1.08
C TYR A 101 -1.85 -10.19 1.56
N HIS A 102 -0.67 -10.60 1.13
CA HIS A 102 0.08 -11.66 1.77
C HIS A 102 1.16 -11.05 2.65
N ALA A 103 1.27 -11.55 3.87
CA ALA A 103 2.29 -11.12 4.81
C ALA A 103 2.92 -12.33 5.52
N LEU A 104 4.24 -12.30 5.72
CA LEU A 104 4.90 -13.25 6.61
C LEU A 104 5.00 -12.61 8.00
N VAL A 105 4.45 -13.26 9.02
CA VAL A 105 4.49 -12.80 10.41
C VAL A 105 5.41 -13.65 11.26
N GLU A 106 6.02 -13.05 12.28
CA GLU A 106 6.86 -13.75 13.25
C GLU A 106 6.04 -14.64 14.19
N GLY A 107 6.64 -15.79 14.53
CA GLY A 107 6.03 -16.79 15.39
C GLY A 107 4.87 -17.51 14.71
N ASN A 108 4.06 -18.17 15.52
CA ASN A 108 3.00 -19.05 15.03
C ASN A 108 1.65 -18.64 15.64
N PRO A 109 0.81 -17.88 14.90
CA PRO A 109 -0.51 -17.52 15.37
C PRO A 109 -1.37 -18.76 15.64
N LYS A 110 -1.90 -18.85 16.87
CA LYS A 110 -2.76 -19.96 17.32
C LYS A 110 -4.17 -19.90 16.74
N TRP A 111 -4.55 -18.78 16.13
CA TRP A 111 -5.82 -18.57 15.48
C TRP A 111 -5.73 -18.91 13.99
N GLU A 112 -6.81 -19.41 13.39
CA GLU A 112 -6.95 -19.51 11.94
C GLU A 112 -7.36 -18.16 11.34
N GLU A 113 -8.29 -17.46 12.00
CA GLU A 113 -8.74 -16.13 11.62
C GLU A 113 -8.74 -15.19 12.82
N LYS A 114 -8.39 -13.92 12.58
CA LYS A 114 -8.40 -12.89 13.61
C LYS A 114 -8.69 -11.52 13.00
N THR A 115 -9.57 -10.77 13.66
CA THR A 115 -9.80 -9.36 13.31
C THR A 115 -9.10 -8.46 14.32
N ALA A 116 -8.25 -7.54 13.82
CA ALA A 116 -7.68 -6.47 14.62
C ALA A 116 -8.52 -5.18 14.44
N ARG A 117 -9.02 -4.63 15.55
CA ARG A 117 -9.84 -3.40 15.60
C ARG A 117 -9.19 -2.34 16.50
N HIS A 118 -7.93 -2.04 16.26
CA HIS A 118 -7.19 -1.05 17.04
C HIS A 118 -7.23 0.31 16.34
N PRO A 119 -7.69 1.40 16.98
CA PRO A 119 -7.63 2.73 16.40
C PRO A 119 -6.17 3.15 16.15
N LEU A 120 -5.90 3.76 14.99
CA LEU A 120 -4.55 4.07 14.55
C LEU A 120 -4.31 5.57 14.38
N ARG A 121 -3.21 6.06 14.95
CA ARG A 121 -2.72 7.43 14.74
C ARG A 121 -1.41 7.40 13.97
N ALA A 122 -1.38 8.05 12.81
CA ALA A 122 -0.19 8.17 11.96
C ALA A 122 0.73 9.31 12.41
N ASN A 123 1.96 9.32 11.90
CA ASN A 123 2.96 10.39 12.07
C ASN A 123 3.29 10.72 13.54
N VAL A 124 3.41 9.70 14.38
CA VAL A 124 3.74 9.90 15.79
C VAL A 124 5.24 9.79 16.02
N GLY A 125 5.81 10.84 16.64
CA GLY A 125 7.22 10.91 17.05
C GLY A 125 8.19 11.04 15.88
N HIS A 126 9.49 10.90 16.19
CA HIS A 126 10.59 11.20 15.26
C HIS A 126 10.75 10.24 14.07
N LYS A 127 10.04 9.10 14.05
CA LYS A 127 10.07 8.12 12.95
C LYS A 127 8.82 8.16 12.06
N HIS A 128 7.94 9.14 12.26
CA HIS A 128 6.65 9.24 11.56
C HIS A 128 5.84 7.92 11.54
N ARG A 129 5.98 7.11 12.61
CA ARG A 129 5.33 5.80 12.66
C ARG A 129 3.84 5.95 12.95
N THR A 130 3.07 4.98 12.49
CA THR A 130 1.71 4.76 12.98
C THR A 130 1.75 3.96 14.28
N MET A 131 0.90 4.28 15.24
CA MET A 131 0.74 3.53 16.49
C MET A 131 -0.75 3.29 16.80
N VAL A 132 -1.01 2.29 17.65
CA VAL A 132 -2.30 2.13 18.31
C VAL A 132 -2.49 3.28 19.30
N ASP A 133 -3.64 3.96 19.23
CA ASP A 133 -3.97 5.09 20.10
C ASP A 133 -5.49 5.12 20.31
N ASP A 134 -5.96 4.57 21.43
CA ASP A 134 -7.41 4.46 21.69
C ASP A 134 -8.10 5.81 21.91
N ARG A 135 -7.34 6.89 22.16
CA ARG A 135 -7.90 8.23 22.42
C ARG A 135 -7.97 9.07 21.16
N ASN A 136 -6.90 9.07 20.36
CA ASN A 136 -6.73 9.97 19.20
C ASN A 136 -6.57 9.23 17.87
N GLY A 137 -6.61 7.90 17.88
CA GLY A 137 -6.52 7.06 16.70
C GLY A 137 -7.82 7.07 15.89
N LYS A 138 -7.69 6.92 14.58
CA LYS A 138 -8.84 6.73 13.70
C LYS A 138 -9.27 5.25 13.73
N PRO A 139 -10.58 4.94 13.78
CA PRO A 139 -11.06 3.57 13.66
C PRO A 139 -10.43 2.86 12.47
N SER A 140 -9.90 1.68 12.73
CA SER A 140 -9.18 0.88 11.75
C SER A 140 -9.48 -0.60 11.96
N GLU A 141 -9.65 -1.35 10.87
CA GLU A 141 -9.94 -2.78 10.92
C GLU A 141 -9.10 -3.53 9.86
N THR A 142 -8.45 -4.60 10.29
CA THR A 142 -7.82 -5.58 9.39
C THR A 142 -8.25 -6.98 9.78
N ARG A 143 -8.69 -7.76 8.80
CA ARG A 143 -8.99 -9.18 8.96
C ARG A 143 -7.79 -10.00 8.51
N PHE A 144 -7.35 -10.91 9.35
CA PHE A 144 -6.25 -11.81 9.07
C PHE A 144 -6.76 -13.24 9.00
N ARG A 145 -6.17 -14.03 8.10
CA ARG A 145 -6.39 -15.47 7.98
C ARG A 145 -5.05 -16.17 7.75
N VAL A 146 -4.74 -17.19 8.53
CA VAL A 146 -3.52 -17.99 8.34
C VAL A 146 -3.69 -18.82 7.06
N ILE A 147 -2.72 -18.69 6.15
CA ILE A 147 -2.64 -19.49 4.92
C ILE A 147 -1.77 -20.72 5.18
N LYS A 148 -0.61 -20.50 5.81
CA LYS A 148 0.37 -21.56 6.07
C LYS A 148 1.24 -21.22 7.27
N ARG A 149 1.55 -22.22 8.08
CA ARG A 149 2.47 -22.11 9.21
C ARG A 149 3.83 -22.71 8.86
N TYR A 150 4.88 -22.11 9.38
CA TYR A 150 6.26 -22.56 9.36
C TYR A 150 6.75 -22.71 10.81
N PRO A 151 7.96 -23.26 11.06
CA PRO A 151 8.45 -23.43 12.44
C PRO A 151 8.48 -22.13 13.25
N GLU A 152 8.92 -21.02 12.65
CA GLU A 152 9.19 -19.75 13.32
C GLU A 152 8.39 -18.56 12.75
N SER A 153 7.49 -18.83 11.81
CA SER A 153 6.72 -17.80 11.11
C SER A 153 5.41 -18.37 10.55
N ALA A 154 4.53 -17.48 10.08
CA ALA A 154 3.33 -17.88 9.35
C ALA A 154 3.06 -16.94 8.18
N LEU A 155 2.65 -17.51 7.04
CA LEU A 155 2.08 -16.76 5.94
C LEU A 155 0.60 -16.51 6.24
N VAL A 156 0.22 -15.24 6.24
CA VAL A 156 -1.16 -14.80 6.48
C VAL A 156 -1.68 -13.99 5.30
N GLU A 157 -2.97 -14.17 5.03
CA GLU A 157 -3.77 -13.23 4.28
C GLU A 157 -4.17 -12.07 5.20
N ALA A 158 -4.05 -10.84 4.72
CA ALA A 158 -4.51 -9.64 5.42
C ALA A 158 -5.42 -8.82 4.51
N LYS A 159 -6.64 -8.55 4.98
CA LYS A 159 -7.65 -7.74 4.30
C LYS A 159 -7.94 -6.49 5.13
N PRO A 160 -7.34 -5.33 4.81
CA PRO A 160 -7.60 -4.09 5.51
C PRO A 160 -8.93 -3.48 5.04
N MET A 161 -9.89 -3.37 5.95
CA MET A 161 -11.22 -2.77 5.68
C MET A 161 -11.16 -1.24 5.64
N THR A 162 -10.12 -0.68 6.26
CA THR A 162 -9.76 0.75 6.21
C THR A 162 -8.39 0.94 5.56
N GLY A 163 -8.02 2.18 5.21
CA GLY A 163 -6.74 2.49 4.54
C GLY A 163 -5.83 3.43 5.32
N ARG A 164 -5.32 3.03 6.49
CA ARG A 164 -4.37 3.85 7.27
C ARG A 164 -2.91 3.50 6.95
N THR A 165 -2.03 4.48 7.07
CA THR A 165 -0.57 4.31 6.91
C THR A 165 -0.07 3.18 7.81
N HIS A 166 0.66 2.22 7.25
CA HIS A 166 1.21 1.06 7.97
C HIS A 166 0.17 0.18 8.69
N GLN A 167 -1.12 0.26 8.34
CA GLN A 167 -2.19 -0.39 9.11
C GLN A 167 -1.97 -1.89 9.34
N ILE A 168 -1.68 -2.66 8.30
CA ILE A 168 -1.43 -4.11 8.41
C ILE A 168 -0.25 -4.39 9.34
N ARG A 169 0.83 -3.62 9.19
CA ARG A 169 2.08 -3.75 9.96
C ARG A 169 1.83 -3.53 11.45
N VAL A 170 1.15 -2.44 11.80
CA VAL A 170 0.83 -2.10 13.20
C VAL A 170 -0.15 -3.10 13.80
N HIS A 171 -1.18 -3.50 13.04
CA HIS A 171 -2.16 -4.47 13.55
C HIS A 171 -1.54 -5.85 13.79
N ALA A 172 -0.67 -6.33 12.89
CA ALA A 172 0.03 -7.59 13.07
C ALA A 172 0.93 -7.54 14.32
N TYR A 173 1.69 -6.45 14.50
CA TYR A 173 2.47 -6.21 15.71
C TYR A 173 1.60 -6.16 16.98
N ALA A 174 0.47 -5.46 16.95
CA ALA A 174 -0.45 -5.35 18.09
C ALA A 174 -1.08 -6.70 18.47
N LEU A 175 -1.21 -7.63 17.51
CA LEU A 175 -1.61 -9.01 17.76
C LEU A 175 -0.47 -9.91 18.27
N GLY A 176 0.73 -9.37 18.48
CA GLY A 176 1.92 -10.11 18.94
C GLY A 176 2.70 -10.81 17.83
N HIS A 177 2.38 -10.52 16.57
CA HIS A 177 2.95 -11.18 15.39
C HIS A 177 3.44 -10.12 14.38
N PRO A 178 4.52 -9.37 14.67
CA PRO A 178 5.05 -8.39 13.72
C PRO A 178 5.36 -9.05 12.37
N LEU A 179 5.34 -8.25 11.30
CA LEU A 179 5.77 -8.77 10.01
C LEU A 179 7.27 -9.08 10.06
N VAL A 180 7.67 -10.21 9.50
CA VAL A 180 9.08 -10.59 9.38
C VAL A 180 9.83 -9.45 8.68
N GLU A 181 10.97 -9.06 9.27
CA GLU A 181 11.86 -7.97 8.79
C GLU A 181 11.26 -6.55 8.86
N ASP A 182 10.22 -6.36 9.68
CA ASP A 182 9.66 -5.05 9.99
C ASP A 182 10.31 -4.38 11.22
N PHE A 183 11.51 -3.86 11.04
CA PHE A 183 12.28 -3.21 12.12
C PHE A 183 11.59 -1.99 12.74
N LEU A 184 10.66 -1.35 12.00
CA LEU A 184 9.89 -0.23 12.55
C LEU A 184 8.93 -0.69 13.65
N TYR A 185 8.47 -1.94 13.55
CA TYR A 185 7.48 -2.55 14.41
C TYR A 185 8.04 -3.77 15.16
N GLY A 186 9.33 -3.74 15.52
CA GLY A 186 9.91 -4.64 16.51
C GLY A 186 10.28 -6.04 16.01
N ALA A 187 10.26 -6.29 14.71
CA ALA A 187 10.75 -7.54 14.13
C ALA A 187 12.27 -7.69 14.30
N GLN A 188 12.73 -8.93 14.33
CA GLN A 188 14.15 -9.28 14.36
C GLN A 188 14.73 -9.34 12.95
N ASP A 189 16.02 -9.06 12.82
CA ASP A 189 16.78 -9.34 11.60
C ASP A 189 17.14 -10.83 11.60
N ARG A 190 16.45 -11.61 10.77
CA ARG A 190 16.62 -13.07 10.68
C ARG A 190 17.13 -13.51 9.31
N TYR A 191 16.85 -12.72 8.28
CA TYR A 191 17.06 -13.06 6.88
C TYR A 191 17.86 -11.99 6.12
N GLY A 192 18.24 -10.88 6.77
CA GLY A 192 19.02 -9.81 6.12
C GLY A 192 18.24 -9.08 5.03
N ILE A 193 16.91 -9.07 5.10
CA ILE A 193 16.05 -8.44 4.09
C ILE A 193 15.59 -7.08 4.63
N ALA A 194 16.02 -6.00 4.00
CA ALA A 194 15.73 -4.64 4.47
C ALA A 194 14.30 -4.13 4.17
N ARG A 195 13.28 -4.98 4.31
CA ARG A 195 11.86 -4.62 4.14
C ARG A 195 10.92 -5.60 4.85
N PRO A 196 9.74 -5.13 5.31
CA PRO A 196 8.71 -6.05 5.77
C PRO A 196 8.28 -6.98 4.64
N MET A 197 8.11 -8.25 4.99
CA MET A 197 7.55 -9.26 4.08
C MET A 197 6.04 -9.06 3.91
N LEU A 198 5.69 -8.03 3.13
CA LEU A 198 4.32 -7.62 2.80
C LEU A 198 4.14 -7.40 1.30
N HIS A 199 3.14 -8.05 0.71
CA HIS A 199 2.83 -7.96 -0.72
C HIS A 199 1.33 -7.76 -0.94
N ALA A 200 0.94 -6.76 -1.73
CA ALA A 200 -0.43 -6.56 -2.20
C ALA A 200 -0.74 -7.60 -3.29
N GLN A 201 -1.40 -8.68 -2.89
CA GLN A 201 -1.60 -9.87 -3.71
C GLN A 201 -2.71 -9.68 -4.74
N SER A 202 -3.84 -9.09 -4.34
CA SER A 202 -4.97 -8.85 -5.24
C SER A 202 -5.75 -7.61 -4.85
N LEU A 203 -6.43 -7.07 -5.85
CA LEU A 203 -7.29 -5.91 -5.76
C LEU A 203 -8.53 -6.19 -6.61
N SER A 204 -9.71 -5.96 -6.04
CA SER A 204 -11.00 -6.14 -6.72
C SER A 204 -11.86 -4.89 -6.54
N PHE A 205 -12.47 -4.42 -7.62
CA PHE A 205 -13.31 -3.23 -7.71
C PHE A 205 -14.23 -3.39 -8.94
N THR A 206 -15.21 -2.49 -9.12
CA THR A 206 -16.18 -2.52 -10.23
C THR A 206 -15.99 -1.34 -11.18
#